data_AF-A0A1E3BKE9-F1
#
_entry.id   AF-A0A1E3BKE9-F1
#
_cell.length_a   1.000
_cell.length_b   1.000
_cell.length_c   1.000
_cell.angle_alpha   90.00
_cell.angle_beta   90.00
_cell.angle_gamma   90.00
#
_symmetry.space_group_name_H-M   'P 1'
#
loop_
_entity.id
_entity.type
_entity.pdbx_description
1 polymer ?
#
loop_
_entity_poly.entity_id
_entity_poly.type
_entity_poly.pdbx_seq_one_letter_code
_entity_poly.pdbx_strand_id
1 'polypeptide(L)'
;MEEPSQSQTNPSSSPGRTSSYNRSCIQCNRRKVRCDRNDPCGRCVKGGERCVFPGPKRATRKLRRPPISEVVARLRQLEEEVERLRSGSPAGDNDVPTSVSSRSDALHANNYEGRLIVKEGKSRPSVEEMVYQVSDNLNPDPAHEVLLLSVCYAAIVSMDPDQCIEILGEDSETCIQKYRLAMDQALVRANFIKSQNIHVLQAAVLFLLCLRRKGGTRLVWAASAVVVRVAQGQGLHRDGQHLGLSPFDTEIRR
;
A
#
# COMPACT_ATOMS: atom_id res chain seq x y z
N MET A 1 -57.17 58.81 -38.83
CA MET A 1 -57.23 57.43 -38.31
C MET A 1 -56.26 57.38 -37.15
N GLU A 2 -56.83 57.10 -35.98
CA GLU A 2 -56.26 56.63 -34.71
C GLU A 2 -55.17 57.40 -33.95
N GLU A 3 -55.44 57.47 -32.65
CA GLU A 3 -54.71 58.05 -31.52
C GLU A 3 -54.07 56.89 -30.70
N PRO A 4 -53.62 57.09 -29.44
CA PRO A 4 -52.24 57.29 -28.93
C PRO A 4 -51.65 56.04 -28.23
N SER A 5 -50.46 56.13 -27.58
CA SER A 5 -50.20 55.68 -26.17
C SER A 5 -48.70 55.57 -25.79
N GLN A 6 -48.36 56.11 -24.61
CA GLN A 6 -47.09 55.99 -23.88
C GLN A 6 -47.04 54.67 -23.05
N SER A 7 -45.84 54.12 -22.76
CA SER A 7 -45.47 53.36 -21.53
C SER A 7 -44.05 52.79 -21.70
N GLN A 8 -43.02 53.21 -20.94
CA GLN A 8 -42.59 52.82 -19.58
C GLN A 8 -42.26 51.31 -19.35
N THR A 9 -41.11 51.11 -18.69
CA THR A 9 -40.62 49.96 -17.87
C THR A 9 -39.76 48.84 -18.49
N ASN A 10 -38.44 48.94 -18.27
CA ASN A 10 -37.55 48.04 -17.48
C ASN A 10 -37.51 46.48 -17.70
N PRO A 11 -36.44 45.81 -17.22
CA PRO A 11 -35.76 44.71 -17.90
C PRO A 11 -36.36 43.32 -17.61
N SER A 12 -36.47 42.49 -18.65
CA SER A 12 -36.96 41.12 -18.52
C SER A 12 -35.81 40.12 -18.34
N SER A 13 -35.54 39.88 -17.07
CA SER A 13 -35.02 38.65 -16.48
C SER A 13 -35.32 37.34 -17.24
N SER A 14 -34.25 36.58 -17.48
CA SER A 14 -34.05 35.12 -17.36
C SER A 14 -35.18 34.13 -17.68
N PRO A 15 -34.79 32.97 -18.24
CA PRO A 15 -35.08 31.71 -17.57
C PRO A 15 -33.77 31.05 -17.12
N GLY A 16 -33.59 31.01 -15.80
CA GLY A 16 -32.52 30.27 -15.16
C GLY A 16 -32.64 28.78 -15.48
N ARG A 17 -31.64 28.25 -16.18
CA ARG A 17 -31.42 26.80 -16.21
C ARG A 17 -30.92 26.38 -14.82
N THR A 18 -31.76 25.68 -14.08
CA THR A 18 -31.38 25.03 -12.82
C THR A 18 -30.20 24.11 -13.10
N SER A 19 -29.06 24.46 -12.50
CA SER A 19 -27.75 23.86 -12.74
C SER A 19 -27.71 22.38 -12.38
N SER A 20 -27.37 21.53 -13.36
CA SER A 20 -27.04 20.10 -13.20
C SER A 20 -25.70 19.87 -12.45
N TYR A 21 -25.01 20.94 -12.05
CA TYR A 21 -23.67 20.87 -11.48
C TYR A 21 -23.70 21.03 -9.95
N ASN A 22 -23.51 19.91 -9.24
CA ASN A 22 -23.32 19.88 -7.79
C ASN A 22 -21.94 20.41 -7.32
N ARG A 23 -21.13 21.02 -8.21
CA ARG A 23 -19.78 21.51 -7.92
C ARG A 23 -19.56 22.92 -8.43
N SER A 24 -18.69 23.65 -7.75
CA SER A 24 -18.18 24.94 -8.22
C SER A 24 -17.37 24.77 -9.52
N CYS A 25 -17.40 25.78 -10.40
CA CYS A 25 -16.53 25.81 -11.56
C CYS A 25 -15.04 25.88 -11.15
N ILE A 26 -14.14 25.50 -12.05
CA ILE A 26 -12.70 25.41 -11.78
C ILE A 26 -12.12 26.76 -11.32
N GLN A 27 -12.57 27.86 -11.92
CA GLN A 27 -12.06 29.20 -11.59
C GLN A 27 -12.52 29.69 -10.21
N CYS A 28 -13.81 29.57 -9.89
CA CYS A 28 -14.33 29.94 -8.56
C CYS A 28 -13.71 29.07 -7.46
N ASN A 29 -13.48 27.79 -7.74
CA ASN A 29 -12.76 26.90 -6.82
C ASN A 29 -11.30 27.33 -6.61
N ARG A 30 -10.58 27.65 -7.69
CA ARG A 30 -9.19 28.16 -7.62
C ARG A 30 -9.08 29.48 -6.86
N ARG A 31 -10.05 30.38 -7.08
CA ARG A 31 -10.15 31.67 -6.39
C ARG A 31 -10.73 31.56 -4.97
N LYS A 32 -11.15 30.36 -4.54
CA LYS A 32 -11.80 30.09 -3.24
C LYS A 32 -13.02 31.00 -2.97
N VAL A 33 -13.79 31.31 -4.02
CA VAL A 33 -15.00 32.12 -3.92
C VAL A 33 -16.24 31.29 -4.22
N ARG A 34 -17.40 31.71 -3.67
CA ARG A 34 -18.68 31.05 -3.91
C ARG A 34 -19.05 31.14 -5.40
N CYS A 35 -19.37 30.00 -5.99
CA CYS A 35 -19.87 29.85 -7.36
C CYS A 35 -21.41 29.83 -7.33
N ASP A 36 -22.05 30.65 -8.17
CA ASP A 36 -23.50 30.66 -8.40
C ASP A 36 -23.97 29.48 -9.26
N ARG A 37 -23.02 28.69 -9.80
CA ARG A 37 -23.22 27.42 -10.53
C ARG A 37 -24.08 27.52 -11.80
N ASN A 38 -24.45 28.72 -12.21
CA ASN A 38 -24.90 28.99 -13.57
C ASN A 38 -23.77 28.68 -14.56
N ASP A 39 -24.12 28.31 -15.79
CA ASP A 39 -23.13 28.04 -16.84
C ASP A 39 -23.33 29.01 -18.01
N PRO A 40 -22.40 29.98 -18.22
CA PRO A 40 -21.25 30.32 -17.38
C PRO A 40 -21.63 31.03 -16.07
N CYS A 41 -20.82 30.88 -15.02
CA CYS A 41 -21.14 31.42 -13.69
C CYS A 41 -20.90 32.94 -13.64
N GLY A 42 -21.76 33.70 -12.95
CA GLY A 42 -21.77 35.17 -13.02
C GLY A 42 -20.46 35.82 -12.56
N ARG A 43 -19.70 35.15 -11.70
CA ARG A 43 -18.38 35.64 -11.27
C ARG A 43 -17.27 35.39 -12.30
N CYS A 44 -17.37 34.34 -13.11
CA CYS A 44 -16.49 34.16 -14.27
C CYS A 44 -16.81 35.15 -15.38
N VAL A 45 -18.11 35.42 -15.62
CA VAL A 45 -18.56 36.43 -16.58
C VAL A 45 -18.01 37.81 -16.21
N LYS A 46 -18.18 38.24 -14.96
CA LYS A 46 -17.62 39.51 -14.47
C LYS A 46 -16.09 39.55 -14.49
N GLY A 47 -15.45 38.40 -14.36
CA GLY A 47 -14.00 38.29 -14.38
C GLY A 47 -13.40 38.25 -15.79
N GLY A 48 -14.21 38.13 -16.85
CA GLY A 48 -13.73 37.98 -18.22
C GLY A 48 -13.00 36.65 -18.50
N GLU A 49 -13.21 35.64 -17.65
CA GLU A 49 -12.43 34.40 -17.67
C GLU A 49 -13.25 33.20 -18.15
N ARG A 50 -12.57 32.21 -18.74
CA ARG A 50 -13.21 30.97 -19.19
C ARG A 50 -13.80 30.18 -18.01
N CYS A 51 -15.12 30.05 -17.98
CA CYS A 51 -15.84 29.25 -16.99
C CYS A 51 -15.91 27.78 -17.44
N VAL A 52 -15.27 26.87 -16.70
CA VAL A 52 -15.31 25.43 -16.98
C VAL A 52 -15.71 24.69 -15.70
N PHE A 53 -16.71 23.82 -15.79
CA PHE A 53 -17.10 22.93 -14.70
C PHE A 53 -16.34 21.60 -14.79
N PRO A 54 -15.87 21.03 -13.66
CA PRO A 54 -15.22 19.72 -13.67
C PRO A 54 -16.18 18.63 -14.18
N GLY A 55 -15.68 17.73 -15.04
CA GLY A 55 -16.44 16.57 -15.50
C GLY A 55 -16.84 15.62 -14.37
N PRO A 56 -17.79 14.70 -14.63
CA PRO A 56 -18.15 13.65 -13.69
C PRO A 56 -16.87 12.86 -13.30
N LYS A 57 -16.77 12.47 -12.01
CA LYS A 57 -15.65 11.63 -11.56
C LYS A 57 -15.61 10.39 -12.47
N ARG A 58 -14.44 10.03 -12.99
CA ARG A 58 -14.24 8.70 -13.60
C ARG A 58 -14.76 7.68 -12.60
N ALA A 59 -15.68 6.81 -13.03
CA ALA A 59 -16.21 5.76 -12.18
C ALA A 59 -15.02 5.00 -11.57
N THR A 60 -15.06 4.77 -10.26
CA THR A 60 -14.06 3.93 -9.60
C THR A 60 -14.01 2.60 -10.34
N ARG A 61 -12.85 2.22 -10.86
CA ARG A 61 -12.66 0.93 -11.55
C ARG A 61 -13.05 -0.17 -10.57
N LYS A 62 -14.21 -0.80 -10.78
CA LYS A 62 -14.60 -1.98 -10.01
C LYS A 62 -13.58 -3.07 -10.34
N LEU A 63 -12.75 -3.44 -9.37
CA LEU A 63 -11.91 -4.62 -9.47
C LEU A 63 -12.87 -5.82 -9.59
N ARG A 64 -12.84 -6.54 -10.72
CA ARG A 64 -13.52 -7.84 -10.84
C ARG A 64 -12.76 -8.82 -9.95
N ARG A 65 -13.18 -8.94 -8.69
CA ARG A 65 -12.72 -10.01 -7.81
C ARG A 65 -13.62 -11.23 -8.07
N PRO A 66 -13.05 -12.42 -8.32
CA PRO A 66 -13.84 -13.64 -8.42
C PRO A 66 -14.57 -13.88 -7.07
N PRO A 67 -15.76 -14.48 -7.10
CA PRO A 67 -16.49 -14.82 -5.89
C PRO A 67 -15.65 -15.76 -5.02
N ILE A 68 -15.76 -15.60 -3.70
CA ILE A 68 -14.98 -16.38 -2.71
C ILE A 68 -15.12 -17.89 -2.94
N SER A 69 -16.28 -18.35 -3.41
CA SER A 69 -16.55 -19.74 -3.73
C SER A 69 -15.65 -20.32 -4.83
N GLU A 70 -15.33 -19.54 -5.87
CA GLU A 70 -14.46 -19.97 -6.97
C GLU A 70 -13.02 -20.13 -6.49
N VAL A 71 -12.55 -19.18 -5.67
CA VAL A 71 -11.22 -19.24 -5.07
C VAL A 71 -11.11 -20.44 -4.12
N VAL A 72 -12.10 -20.67 -3.27
CA VAL A 72 -12.13 -21.81 -2.35
C VAL A 72 -12.19 -23.14 -3.11
N ALA A 73 -12.97 -23.24 -4.19
CA ALA A 73 -13.00 -24.43 -5.03
C ALA A 73 -11.63 -24.70 -5.68
N ARG A 74 -10.94 -23.66 -6.14
CA ARG A 74 -9.60 -23.79 -6.73
C ARG A 74 -8.54 -24.19 -5.71
N LEU A 75 -8.62 -23.68 -4.48
CA LEU A 75 -7.72 -24.07 -3.40
C LEU A 75 -7.83 -25.56 -3.08
N ARG A 76 -9.06 -26.08 -2.93
CA ARG A 76 -9.28 -27.52 -2.67
C ARG A 76 -8.70 -28.42 -3.76
N GLN A 77 -8.87 -28.03 -5.03
CA GLN A 77 -8.29 -28.79 -6.16
C GLN A 77 -6.77 -28.82 -6.13
N LEU A 78 -6.14 -27.70 -5.76
CA LEU A 78 -4.68 -27.61 -5.70
C LEU A 78 -4.11 -28.38 -4.50
N GLU A 79 -4.81 -28.36 -3.37
CA GLU A 79 -4.44 -29.13 -2.18
C GLU A 79 -4.43 -30.64 -2.47
N GLU A 80 -5.46 -31.14 -3.17
CA GLU A 80 -5.56 -32.54 -3.58
C GLU A 80 -4.45 -32.93 -4.59
N GLU A 81 -4.15 -32.03 -5.54
CA GLU A 81 -3.10 -32.26 -6.52
C GLU A 81 -1.70 -32.32 -5.88
N VAL A 82 -1.44 -31.48 -4.88
CA VAL A 82 -0.18 -31.50 -4.11
C VAL A 82 -0.04 -32.82 -3.34
N GLU A 83 -1.12 -33.30 -2.73
CA GLU A 83 -1.10 -34.56 -1.97
C GLU A 83 -0.81 -35.78 -2.87
N ARG A 84 -1.38 -35.77 -4.08
CA ARG A 84 -1.11 -36.78 -5.11
C ARG A 84 0.36 -36.76 -5.59
N LEU A 85 0.97 -35.58 -5.69
CA LEU A 85 2.39 -35.47 -6.07
C LEU A 85 3.32 -35.90 -4.94
N ARG A 86 2.96 -35.64 -3.68
CA ARG A 86 3.71 -36.07 -2.50
C ARG A 86 3.68 -37.58 -2.29
N SER A 87 2.53 -38.21 -2.56
CA SER A 87 2.36 -39.67 -2.44
C SER A 87 2.98 -40.47 -3.60
N GLY A 88 3.43 -39.81 -4.68
CA GLY A 88 3.92 -40.46 -5.91
C GLY A 88 5.45 -40.56 -6.07
N SER A 89 6.27 -40.21 -5.07
CA SER A 89 7.74 -40.27 -5.21
C SER A 89 8.33 -41.46 -4.45
N PRO A 90 8.82 -42.53 -5.12
CA PRO A 90 9.67 -43.52 -4.48
C PRO A 90 11.11 -42.99 -4.40
N ALA A 91 11.74 -43.27 -3.26
CA ALA A 91 13.11 -42.94 -2.92
C ALA A 91 14.13 -43.32 -4.03
N GLY A 92 15.09 -42.42 -4.24
CA GLY A 92 16.32 -42.68 -4.97
C GLY A 92 17.42 -41.79 -4.41
N ASP A 93 18.39 -42.42 -3.76
CA ASP A 93 19.65 -41.85 -3.27
C ASP A 93 20.35 -40.94 -4.28
N ASN A 94 21.11 -39.95 -3.79
CA ASN A 94 22.52 -39.77 -4.15
C ASN A 94 23.16 -38.62 -3.36
N ASP A 95 24.14 -39.02 -2.55
CA ASP A 95 25.41 -38.39 -2.21
C ASP A 95 25.57 -36.87 -2.33
N VAL A 96 25.92 -36.26 -1.20
CA VAL A 96 26.59 -34.95 -1.11
C VAL A 96 28.10 -35.18 -1.20
N PRO A 97 28.80 -34.71 -2.25
CA PRO A 97 30.23 -34.54 -2.19
C PRO A 97 30.55 -33.13 -1.71
N THR A 98 31.11 -33.07 -0.50
CA THR A 98 31.96 -31.99 -0.02
C THR A 98 33.07 -31.71 -1.04
N SER A 99 33.08 -30.51 -1.62
CA SER A 99 34.32 -29.95 -2.18
C SER A 99 34.35 -28.43 -2.00
N VAL A 100 35.19 -28.01 -1.07
CA VAL A 100 35.77 -26.68 -0.99
C VAL A 100 36.60 -26.42 -2.24
N SER A 101 36.39 -25.28 -2.90
CA SER A 101 37.43 -24.62 -3.68
C SER A 101 37.14 -23.13 -3.83
N SER A 102 37.96 -22.39 -3.12
CA SER A 102 38.26 -20.96 -3.19
C SER A 102 38.32 -20.45 -4.63
N ARG A 103 37.68 -19.31 -4.91
CA ARG A 103 38.17 -18.34 -5.89
C ARG A 103 37.90 -16.91 -5.44
N SER A 104 38.94 -16.13 -5.66
CA SER A 104 39.27 -14.80 -5.19
C SER A 104 38.39 -13.70 -5.75
N ASP A 105 38.31 -12.62 -4.98
CA ASP A 105 38.30 -11.21 -5.39
C ASP A 105 37.52 -10.82 -6.64
N ALA A 106 36.34 -10.23 -6.43
CA ALA A 106 35.90 -9.08 -7.22
C ALA A 106 34.87 -8.27 -6.45
N LEU A 107 35.24 -7.05 -6.08
CA LEU A 107 34.34 -5.95 -5.71
C LEU A 107 33.17 -5.88 -6.69
N HIS A 108 31.96 -6.26 -6.30
CA HIS A 108 30.76 -6.00 -7.10
C HIS A 108 29.69 -5.29 -6.29
N ALA A 109 29.28 -4.16 -6.88
CA ALA A 109 28.40 -3.17 -6.35
C ALA A 109 27.07 -3.76 -5.88
N ASN A 110 26.52 -3.12 -4.84
CA ASN A 110 25.16 -3.27 -4.35
C ASN A 110 24.15 -3.07 -5.49
N ASN A 111 23.87 -4.15 -6.22
CA ASN A 111 22.75 -4.26 -7.13
C ASN A 111 21.74 -5.17 -6.45
N TYR A 112 20.81 -4.54 -5.74
CA TYR A 112 19.42 -4.99 -5.65
C TYR A 112 18.84 -4.99 -7.07
N GLU A 113 19.39 -5.83 -7.95
CA GLU A 113 18.72 -6.22 -9.17
C GLU A 113 17.44 -6.91 -8.72
N GLY A 114 16.31 -6.22 -8.93
CA GLY A 114 14.99 -6.80 -9.03
C GLY A 114 14.93 -7.79 -10.20
N ARG A 115 15.77 -8.82 -10.13
CA ARG A 115 15.61 -10.03 -10.90
C ARG A 115 14.48 -10.75 -10.20
N LEU A 116 13.29 -10.66 -10.80
CA LEU A 116 12.35 -11.76 -10.77
C LEU A 116 13.16 -13.01 -11.14
N ILE A 117 13.68 -13.71 -10.14
CA ILE A 117 14.14 -15.07 -10.32
C ILE A 117 12.85 -15.86 -10.47
N VAL A 118 12.26 -15.82 -11.67
CA VAL A 118 11.37 -16.86 -12.16
C VAL A 118 12.26 -18.08 -12.37
N LYS A 119 12.72 -18.69 -11.27
CA LYS A 119 13.09 -20.09 -11.29
C LYS A 119 11.77 -20.83 -11.16
N GLU A 120 11.30 -21.36 -12.28
CA GLU A 120 10.26 -22.40 -12.33
C GLU A 120 8.85 -21.98 -11.88
N GLY A 121 8.39 -20.76 -12.19
CA GLY A 121 6.98 -20.42 -12.06
C GLY A 121 6.41 -20.40 -10.64
N LYS A 122 7.26 -20.36 -9.60
CA LYS A 122 6.83 -20.14 -8.21
C LYS A 122 7.25 -18.75 -7.77
N SER A 123 6.28 -17.92 -7.42
CA SER A 123 6.51 -16.65 -6.72
C SER A 123 7.08 -16.97 -5.34
N ARG A 124 8.40 -17.07 -5.21
CA ARG A 124 9.04 -17.15 -3.89
C ARG A 124 8.86 -15.79 -3.23
N PRO A 125 8.30 -15.71 -2.01
CA PRO A 125 8.17 -14.43 -1.34
C PRO A 125 9.57 -13.88 -1.07
N SER A 126 9.85 -12.66 -1.56
CA SER A 126 11.11 -11.93 -1.35
C SER A 126 11.54 -11.86 0.13
N VAL A 127 10.61 -12.07 1.06
CA VAL A 127 10.83 -12.09 2.50
C VAL A 127 11.55 -13.38 2.97
N GLU A 128 11.36 -14.52 2.32
CA GLU A 128 11.98 -15.79 2.72
C GLU A 128 13.51 -15.73 2.49
N GLU A 129 13.94 -15.28 1.31
CA GLU A 129 15.36 -15.12 0.99
C GLU A 129 16.03 -14.05 1.87
N MET A 130 15.28 -13.00 2.23
CA MET A 130 15.71 -11.98 3.18
C MET A 130 15.90 -12.54 4.60
N VAL A 131 15.02 -13.42 5.06
CA VAL A 131 15.13 -14.07 6.38
C VAL A 131 16.41 -14.91 6.43
N TYR A 132 16.71 -15.69 5.38
CA TYR A 132 17.94 -16.48 5.30
C TYR A 132 19.21 -15.61 5.28
N GLN A 133 19.19 -14.50 4.54
CA GLN A 133 20.34 -13.60 4.47
C GLN A 133 20.58 -12.84 5.78
N VAL A 134 19.54 -12.51 6.54
CA VAL A 134 19.71 -11.88 7.86
C VAL A 134 20.12 -12.91 8.92
N SER A 135 19.67 -14.17 8.85
CA SER A 135 20.17 -15.19 9.77
C SER A 135 21.68 -15.41 9.64
N ASP A 136 22.25 -15.22 8.45
CA ASP A 136 23.70 -15.29 8.21
C ASP A 136 24.45 -14.00 8.60
N ASN A 137 23.74 -12.87 8.75
CA ASN A 137 24.32 -11.57 9.10
C ASN A 137 23.98 -11.18 10.54
N LEU A 138 24.95 -11.27 11.46
CA LEU A 138 24.76 -10.90 12.88
C LEU A 138 24.34 -9.43 13.13
N ASN A 139 24.41 -8.55 12.12
CA ASN A 139 23.94 -7.17 12.21
C ASN A 139 23.16 -6.79 10.94
N PRO A 140 21.85 -7.07 10.88
CA PRO A 140 21.02 -6.62 9.78
C PRO A 140 21.00 -5.08 9.68
N ASP A 141 20.90 -4.58 8.45
CA ASP A 141 20.58 -3.18 8.21
C ASP A 141 19.24 -2.81 8.90
N PRO A 142 19.10 -1.60 9.49
CA PRO A 142 17.92 -1.23 10.26
C PRO A 142 16.57 -1.43 9.54
N ALA A 143 16.53 -1.35 8.21
CA ALA A 143 15.31 -1.60 7.45
C ALA A 143 14.91 -3.08 7.41
N HIS A 144 15.88 -3.97 7.40
CA HIS A 144 15.67 -5.42 7.42
C HIS A 144 15.36 -5.90 8.83
N GLU A 145 16.06 -5.35 9.83
CA GLU A 145 15.80 -5.61 11.24
C GLU A 145 14.35 -5.31 11.62
N VAL A 146 13.85 -4.11 11.25
CA VAL A 146 12.49 -3.68 11.58
C VAL A 146 11.45 -4.54 10.86
N LEU A 147 11.73 -4.98 9.63
CA LEU A 147 10.83 -5.88 8.90
C LEU A 147 10.75 -7.25 9.58
N LEU A 148 11.88 -7.85 9.95
CA LEU A 148 11.91 -9.14 10.65
C LEU A 148 11.20 -9.08 12.00
N LEU A 149 11.48 -8.05 12.80
CA LEU A 149 10.78 -7.82 14.07
C LEU A 149 9.27 -7.71 13.86
N SER A 150 8.82 -7.06 12.78
CA SER A 150 7.39 -6.96 12.47
C SER A 150 6.76 -8.30 12.11
N VAL A 151 7.49 -9.17 11.39
CA VAL A 151 7.03 -10.52 11.04
C VAL A 151 6.99 -11.41 12.29
N CYS A 152 8.03 -11.39 13.12
CA CYS A 152 8.06 -12.10 14.40
C CYS A 152 6.91 -11.64 15.31
N TYR A 153 6.69 -10.32 15.43
CA TYR A 153 5.57 -9.79 16.20
C TYR A 153 4.23 -10.23 15.65
N ALA A 154 4.05 -10.25 14.33
CA ALA A 154 2.83 -10.75 13.71
C ALA A 154 2.60 -12.23 13.99
N ALA A 155 3.66 -13.05 13.95
CA ALA A 155 3.60 -14.47 14.31
C ALA A 155 3.21 -14.65 15.79
N ILE A 156 3.88 -13.97 16.72
CA ILE A 156 3.56 -14.01 18.17
C ILE A 156 2.12 -13.59 18.42
N VAL A 157 1.66 -12.51 17.80
CA VAL A 157 0.28 -12.06 17.95
C VAL A 157 -0.70 -13.06 17.32
N SER A 158 -0.30 -13.91 16.39
CA SER A 158 -1.19 -14.86 15.71
C SER A 158 -1.17 -16.27 16.30
N MET A 159 -0.19 -16.62 17.14
CA MET A 159 -0.10 -17.92 17.82
C MET A 159 -1.01 -18.00 19.04
N ASP A 160 -1.34 -19.23 19.43
CA ASP A 160 -2.03 -19.52 20.67
C ASP A 160 -1.06 -19.41 21.88
N PRO A 161 -1.54 -19.10 23.09
CA PRO A 161 -0.68 -18.92 24.26
C PRO A 161 0.19 -20.14 24.58
N ASP A 162 -0.35 -21.35 24.42
CA ASP A 162 0.35 -22.60 24.70
C ASP A 162 1.49 -22.84 23.69
N GLN A 163 1.24 -22.55 22.41
CA GLN A 163 2.28 -22.62 21.36
C GLN A 163 3.41 -21.62 21.61
N CYS A 164 3.09 -20.46 22.19
CA CYS A 164 4.08 -19.44 22.52
C CYS A 164 5.07 -19.97 23.57
N ILE A 165 4.56 -20.64 24.60
CA ILE A 165 5.39 -21.27 25.64
C ILE A 165 6.18 -22.44 25.05
N GLU A 166 5.58 -23.28 24.21
CA GLU A 166 6.24 -24.43 23.60
C GLU A 166 7.39 -24.03 22.67
N ILE A 167 7.18 -23.03 21.80
CA ILE A 167 8.13 -22.64 20.77
C ILE A 167 9.16 -21.63 21.30
N LEU A 168 8.73 -20.65 22.10
CA LEU A 168 9.56 -19.52 22.55
C LEU A 168 10.00 -19.64 24.01
N GLY A 169 9.43 -20.57 24.79
CA GLY A 169 9.76 -20.73 26.21
C GLY A 169 9.28 -19.60 27.12
N GLU A 170 8.51 -18.65 26.59
CA GLU A 170 8.03 -17.45 27.29
C GLU A 170 6.50 -17.35 27.15
N ASP A 171 5.83 -16.70 28.11
CA ASP A 171 4.40 -16.47 28.00
C ASP A 171 4.06 -15.47 26.88
N SER A 172 2.85 -15.64 26.31
CA SER A 172 2.43 -14.84 25.16
C SER A 172 2.36 -13.34 25.43
N GLU A 173 2.01 -12.92 26.65
CA GLU A 173 1.86 -11.51 26.97
C GLU A 173 3.22 -10.82 27.09
N THR A 174 4.19 -11.47 27.75
CA THR A 174 5.58 -11.04 27.83
C THR A 174 6.22 -10.97 26.44
N CYS A 175 6.04 -12.00 25.61
CA CYS A 175 6.52 -11.98 24.22
C CYS A 175 5.98 -10.78 23.44
N ILE A 176 4.67 -10.52 23.55
CA ILE A 176 4.02 -9.39 22.87
C ILE A 176 4.60 -8.06 23.37
N GLN A 177 4.75 -7.87 24.68
CA GLN A 177 5.28 -6.63 25.24
C GLN A 177 6.73 -6.38 24.82
N LYS A 178 7.56 -7.43 24.90
CA LYS A 178 8.99 -7.41 24.51
C LYS A 178 9.17 -7.05 23.04
N TYR A 179 8.47 -7.75 22.14
CA TYR A 179 8.59 -7.48 20.71
C TYR A 179 7.95 -6.16 20.29
N ARG A 180 6.90 -5.70 21.00
CA ARG A 180 6.35 -4.36 20.78
C ARG A 180 7.39 -3.29 21.10
N LEU A 181 8.08 -3.39 22.23
CA LEU A 181 9.13 -2.45 22.62
C LEU A 181 10.30 -2.48 21.63
N ALA A 182 10.76 -3.67 21.24
CA ALA A 182 11.82 -3.84 20.25
C ALA A 182 11.43 -3.19 18.91
N MET A 183 10.16 -3.33 18.50
CA MET A 183 9.65 -2.74 17.27
C MET A 183 9.62 -1.21 17.33
N ASP A 184 9.18 -0.63 18.44
CA ASP A 184 9.20 0.83 18.65
C ASP A 184 10.64 1.37 18.56
N GLN A 185 11.61 0.69 19.17
CA GLN A 185 13.03 1.05 19.10
C GLN A 185 13.61 0.90 17.69
N ALA A 186 13.26 -0.18 16.98
CA ALA A 186 13.71 -0.41 15.61
C ALA A 186 13.18 0.64 14.63
N LEU A 187 11.91 1.06 14.75
CA LEU A 187 11.33 2.13 13.93
C LEU A 187 12.02 3.48 14.15
N VAL A 188 12.44 3.78 15.39
CA VAL A 188 13.23 4.97 15.70
C VAL A 188 14.61 4.89 15.07
N ARG A 189 15.31 3.76 15.22
CA ARG A 189 16.65 3.53 14.61
C ARG A 189 16.61 3.60 13.09
N ALA A 190 15.57 3.05 12.47
CA ALA A 190 15.34 3.11 11.02
C ALA A 190 14.87 4.50 10.52
N ASN A 191 14.77 5.49 11.41
CA ASN A 191 14.31 6.85 11.10
C ASN A 191 12.96 6.86 10.35
N PHE A 192 11.99 6.03 10.78
CA PHE A 192 10.74 5.76 10.05
C PHE A 192 10.10 7.00 9.41
N ILE A 193 9.96 8.11 10.15
CA ILE A 193 9.31 9.34 9.68
C ILE A 193 10.01 9.94 8.44
N LYS A 194 11.33 9.79 8.35
CA LYS A 194 12.17 10.34 7.26
C LYS A 194 12.64 9.26 6.27
N SER A 195 12.34 7.99 6.52
CA SER A 195 12.83 6.89 5.72
C SER A 195 12.20 6.87 4.33
N GLN A 196 13.01 6.57 3.32
CA GLN A 196 12.56 6.29 1.95
C GLN A 196 12.55 4.78 1.63
N ASN A 197 12.84 3.93 2.61
CA ASN A 197 12.89 2.49 2.43
C ASN A 197 11.48 1.88 2.55
N ILE A 198 11.09 1.10 1.55
CA ILE A 198 9.76 0.47 1.48
C ILE A 198 9.56 -0.60 2.57
N HIS A 199 10.64 -1.28 3.00
CA HIS A 199 10.57 -2.30 4.04
C HIS A 199 10.25 -1.70 5.41
N VAL A 200 10.79 -0.52 5.72
CA VAL A 200 10.45 0.21 6.95
C VAL A 200 8.95 0.58 6.97
N LEU A 201 8.41 0.98 5.81
CA LEU A 201 6.99 1.27 5.69
C LEU A 201 6.12 0.01 5.79
N GLN A 202 6.50 -1.07 5.11
CA GLN A 202 5.83 -2.38 5.18
C GLN A 202 5.77 -2.88 6.63
N ALA A 203 6.89 -2.81 7.35
CA ALA A 203 6.99 -3.20 8.74
C ALA A 203 6.07 -2.38 9.64
N ALA A 204 6.03 -1.05 9.45
CA ALA A 204 5.12 -0.17 10.19
C ALA A 204 3.64 -0.46 9.91
N VAL A 205 3.29 -0.77 8.66
CA VAL A 205 1.92 -1.17 8.29
C VAL A 205 1.55 -2.48 8.97
N LEU A 206 2.40 -3.51 8.88
CA LEU A 206 2.15 -4.82 9.49
C LEU A 206 2.01 -4.70 11.02
N PHE A 207 2.90 -3.94 11.66
CA PHE A 207 2.83 -3.67 13.10
C PHE A 207 1.50 -2.99 13.50
N LEU A 208 1.04 -1.99 12.75
CA LEU A 208 -0.26 -1.36 13.00
C LEU A 208 -1.45 -2.29 12.82
N LEU A 209 -1.39 -3.23 11.86
CA LEU A 209 -2.42 -4.25 11.69
C LEU A 209 -2.51 -5.14 12.94
N CYS A 210 -1.37 -5.59 13.46
CA CYS A 210 -1.30 -6.39 14.68
C CYS A 210 -1.77 -5.62 15.92
N LEU A 211 -1.37 -4.35 16.07
CA LEU A 211 -1.82 -3.49 17.18
C LEU A 211 -3.33 -3.25 17.18
N ARG A 212 -3.95 -3.19 15.99
CA ARG A 212 -5.42 -3.06 15.86
C ARG A 212 -6.14 -4.25 16.49
N ARG A 213 -5.61 -5.45 16.30
CA ARG A 213 -6.18 -6.70 16.85
C ARG A 213 -6.22 -6.70 18.38
N LYS A 214 -5.24 -6.04 19.03
CA LYS A 214 -5.08 -5.99 20.49
C LYS A 214 -5.83 -4.83 21.18
N GLY A 215 -6.63 -4.03 20.45
CA GLY A 215 -7.59 -3.08 21.07
C GLY A 215 -7.13 -1.61 21.17
N GLY A 216 -5.99 -1.24 20.59
CA GLY A 216 -5.45 0.13 20.64
C GLY A 216 -6.08 1.13 19.65
N THR A 217 -7.41 1.17 19.51
CA THR A 217 -8.10 1.83 18.37
C THR A 217 -7.70 3.30 18.13
N ARG A 218 -7.57 4.12 19.19
CA ARG A 218 -7.19 5.55 19.05
C ARG A 218 -5.75 5.74 18.61
N LEU A 219 -4.83 5.00 19.23
CA LEU A 219 -3.40 5.03 18.88
C LEU A 219 -3.21 4.55 17.45
N VAL A 220 -3.84 3.45 17.08
CA VAL A 220 -3.77 2.89 15.72
C VAL A 220 -4.33 3.88 14.70
N TRP A 221 -5.42 4.59 15.00
CA TRP A 221 -5.97 5.60 14.11
C TRP A 221 -5.00 6.77 13.89
N ALA A 222 -4.42 7.30 14.96
CA ALA A 222 -3.43 8.38 14.88
C ALA A 222 -2.16 7.94 14.13
N ALA A 223 -1.61 6.76 14.47
CA ALA A 223 -0.42 6.22 13.83
C ALA A 223 -0.66 5.85 12.37
N SER A 224 -1.87 5.40 12.01
CA SER A 224 -2.25 5.18 10.59
C SER A 224 -2.15 6.47 9.77
N ALA A 225 -2.52 7.62 10.35
CA ALA A 225 -2.35 8.91 9.67
C ALA A 225 -0.87 9.28 9.46
N VAL A 226 0.01 8.92 10.40
CA VAL A 226 1.46 9.11 10.25
C VAL A 226 2.02 8.21 9.13
N VAL A 227 1.67 6.92 9.14
CA VAL A 227 2.08 5.95 8.10
C VAL A 227 1.64 6.39 6.71
N VAL A 228 0.39 6.84 6.55
CA VAL A 228 -0.09 7.36 5.26
C VAL A 228 0.70 8.58 4.81
N ARG A 229 1.06 9.49 5.72
CA ARG A 229 1.89 10.67 5.38
C ARG A 229 3.31 10.30 4.97
N VAL A 230 3.93 9.33 5.66
CA VAL A 230 5.25 8.80 5.27
C VAL A 230 5.16 8.16 3.89
N ALA A 231 4.15 7.32 3.65
CA ALA A 231 3.92 6.69 2.35
C ALA A 231 3.72 7.71 1.22
N GLN A 232 2.95 8.77 1.49
CA GLN A 232 2.77 9.87 0.54
C GLN A 232 4.09 10.61 0.27
N GLY A 233 4.90 10.84 1.31
CA GLY A 233 6.25 11.41 1.19
C GLY A 233 7.20 10.57 0.33
N GLN A 234 7.07 9.24 0.37
CA GLN A 234 7.81 8.31 -0.49
C GLN A 234 7.28 8.24 -1.94
N GLY A 235 6.18 8.95 -2.24
CA GLY A 235 5.61 8.99 -3.59
C GLY A 235 4.74 7.80 -3.96
N LEU A 236 4.40 6.91 -3.03
CA LEU A 236 3.58 5.70 -3.27
C LEU A 236 2.15 5.99 -3.78
N HIS A 237 1.68 7.22 -3.61
CA HIS A 237 0.40 7.68 -4.14
C HIS A 237 0.45 8.00 -5.65
N ARG A 238 1.64 7.97 -6.27
CA ARG A 238 1.88 8.23 -7.68
C ARG A 238 2.19 6.92 -8.39
N ASP A 239 1.85 6.85 -9.67
CA ASP A 239 2.24 5.72 -10.50
C ASP A 239 3.76 5.66 -10.64
N GLY A 240 4.36 4.50 -10.38
CA GLY A 240 5.81 4.28 -10.48
C GLY A 240 6.33 4.49 -11.90
N GLN A 241 5.48 4.29 -12.92
CA GLN A 241 5.82 4.60 -14.31
C GLN A 241 6.13 6.08 -14.52
N HIS A 242 5.42 6.96 -13.81
CA HIS A 242 5.65 8.41 -13.89
C HIS A 242 6.89 8.85 -13.11
N LEU A 243 7.48 7.96 -12.31
CA LEU A 243 8.72 8.18 -11.55
C LEU A 243 9.94 7.57 -12.24
N GLY A 244 9.78 6.96 -13.43
CA GLY A 244 10.88 6.32 -14.16
C GLY A 244 11.37 5.01 -13.51
N LEU A 245 10.54 4.38 -12.69
CA LEU A 245 10.88 3.11 -12.03
C LEU A 245 10.70 1.93 -12.98
N SER A 246 11.41 0.82 -12.70
CA SER A 246 11.23 -0.40 -13.45
C SER A 246 9.78 -0.93 -13.30
N PRO A 247 9.27 -1.75 -14.24
CA PRO A 247 7.96 -2.39 -14.09
C PRO A 247 7.85 -3.22 -12.80
N PHE A 248 8.95 -3.88 -12.40
CA PHE A 248 9.02 -4.63 -11.15
C PHE A 248 8.90 -3.72 -9.93
N ASP A 249 9.71 -2.66 -9.84
CA ASP A 249 9.66 -1.71 -8.71
C ASP A 249 8.34 -0.95 -8.63
N THR A 250 7.72 -0.72 -9.79
CA THR A 250 6.38 -0.13 -9.88
C THR A 250 5.33 -1.07 -9.29
N GLU A 251 5.40 -2.37 -9.59
CA GLU A 251 4.46 -3.35 -9.04
C GLU A 251 4.68 -3.59 -7.54
N ILE A 252 5.93 -3.58 -7.06
CA ILE A 252 6.24 -3.68 -5.61
C ILE A 252 5.68 -2.49 -4.82
N ARG A 253 5.57 -1.31 -5.44
CA ARG A 253 5.04 -0.09 -4.83
C ARG A 253 3.51 0.04 -4.87
N ARG A 254 2.82 -0.88 -5.56
CA ARG A 254 1.38 -0.78 -5.82
C ARG A 254 0.52 -1.37 -4.70
#